data_AF-A0A959RR77-F1
#
_entry.id   AF-A0A959RR77-F1
#
_cell.length_a   1.000
_cell.length_b   1.000
_cell.length_c   1.000
_cell.angle_alpha   90.00
_cell.angle_beta   90.00
_cell.angle_gamma   90.00
#
_symmetry.space_group_name_H-M   'P 1'
#
loop_
_entity.id
_entity.type
_entity.pdbx_description
1 polymer ?
#
loop_
_entity_poly.entity_id
_entity_poly.type
_entity_poly.pdbx_seq_one_letter_code
_entity_poly.pdbx_strand_id
1 'polypeptide(L)'
;ELTSRMGELGLFGMNLPEKFGGSGMDTLSYIIAVEELARIDSSQAATLAAHNSLGIGPLYNYGNEQQKEKYLPKLCSGNALWSFGLTEPDAGSDSRGTKTHAALENGQWLINGSKIFITNGSADISIGCTVQAITGEASGKKIFSTIIVENGTQGFKAIPMHNKMMWRASNTSELFFDNCSVPEENLLGQIGEGSHIMLSTLDNGRLSIGAMGLGLAQGAYEMALNYANTRQQFGRSISKFQVIAFKLADMALKLELARNLLYKACWLKDNKKPFAKEAAMSKLYCSEIAKEIADEAVQIHGGYGLMKEYDIERFYRDQRLLQIGEGTSEIQRLVISRYIGC
;
A
#
# COMPACT_ATOMS: atom_id res chain seq x y z
N GLU A 1 -13.85 -9.51 -10.30
CA GLU A 1 -15.13 -8.75 -10.41
C GLU A 1 -15.07 -7.40 -9.69
N LEU A 2 -14.93 -7.35 -8.34
CA LEU A 2 -14.89 -6.08 -7.60
C LEU A 2 -13.84 -5.10 -8.14
N THR A 3 -12.66 -5.58 -8.51
CA THR A 3 -11.62 -4.77 -9.15
C THR A 3 -12.09 -4.15 -10.47
N SER A 4 -12.80 -4.88 -11.32
CA SER A 4 -13.37 -4.34 -12.56
C SER A 4 -14.35 -3.20 -12.26
N ARG A 5 -15.25 -3.40 -11.28
CA ARG A 5 -16.21 -2.36 -10.86
C ARG A 5 -15.51 -1.13 -10.27
N MET A 6 -14.42 -1.30 -9.53
CA MET A 6 -13.58 -0.17 -9.07
C MET A 6 -12.96 0.60 -10.26
N GLY A 7 -12.59 -0.10 -11.33
CA GLY A 7 -12.12 0.52 -12.58
C GLY A 7 -13.22 1.29 -13.32
N GLU A 8 -14.41 0.73 -13.42
CA GLU A 8 -15.59 1.40 -14.00
C GLU A 8 -15.97 2.70 -13.24
N LEU A 9 -15.72 2.74 -11.92
CA LEU A 9 -15.89 3.92 -11.07
C LEU A 9 -14.76 4.96 -11.22
N GLY A 10 -13.69 4.65 -11.94
CA GLY A 10 -12.54 5.56 -12.12
C GLY A 10 -11.61 5.63 -10.90
N LEU A 11 -11.58 4.60 -10.04
CA LEU A 11 -10.72 4.62 -8.85
C LEU A 11 -9.24 4.38 -9.17
N PHE A 12 -8.92 3.75 -10.31
CA PHE A 12 -7.53 3.55 -10.72
C PHE A 12 -7.01 4.75 -11.51
N GLY A 13 -5.75 5.13 -11.25
CA GLY A 13 -5.15 6.29 -11.90
C GLY A 13 -5.82 7.62 -11.56
N MET A 14 -6.45 7.75 -10.37
CA MET A 14 -7.18 8.98 -9.98
C MET A 14 -6.33 10.25 -10.12
N ASN A 15 -5.04 10.20 -9.77
CA ASN A 15 -4.14 11.34 -9.87
C ASN A 15 -3.44 11.47 -11.22
N LEU A 16 -3.74 10.59 -12.19
CA LEU A 16 -3.10 10.62 -13.49
C LEU A 16 -3.91 11.47 -14.48
N PRO A 17 -3.25 12.07 -15.49
CA PRO A 17 -3.94 12.80 -16.55
C PRO A 17 -4.90 11.94 -17.37
N GLU A 18 -5.96 12.56 -17.87
CA GLU A 18 -6.95 11.92 -18.76
C GLU A 18 -6.31 11.29 -20.01
N LYS A 19 -5.20 11.84 -20.52
CA LYS A 19 -4.49 11.25 -21.68
C LYS A 19 -4.04 9.79 -21.46
N PHE A 20 -3.90 9.37 -20.22
CA PHE A 20 -3.57 8.00 -19.84
C PHE A 20 -4.77 7.25 -19.24
N GLY A 21 -5.99 7.78 -19.38
CA GLY A 21 -7.21 7.21 -18.82
C GLY A 21 -7.38 7.44 -17.31
N GLY A 22 -6.59 8.33 -16.70
CA GLY A 22 -6.76 8.75 -15.31
C GLY A 22 -7.85 9.81 -15.15
N SER A 23 -8.19 10.15 -13.90
CA SER A 23 -9.27 11.10 -13.59
C SER A 23 -8.79 12.54 -13.30
N GLY A 24 -7.48 12.79 -13.30
CA GLY A 24 -6.90 14.12 -13.05
C GLY A 24 -7.21 14.72 -11.68
N MET A 25 -7.64 13.90 -10.71
CA MET A 25 -8.01 14.34 -9.37
C MET A 25 -6.78 14.65 -8.50
N ASP A 26 -7.00 15.39 -7.41
CA ASP A 26 -5.98 15.71 -6.43
C ASP A 26 -5.66 14.54 -5.48
N THR A 27 -4.53 14.64 -4.76
CA THR A 27 -4.11 13.58 -3.83
C THR A 27 -5.17 13.37 -2.76
N LEU A 28 -5.79 14.43 -2.23
CA LEU A 28 -6.82 14.31 -1.21
C LEU A 28 -7.99 13.43 -1.67
N SER A 29 -8.48 13.60 -2.89
CA SER A 29 -9.57 12.79 -3.46
C SER A 29 -9.20 11.31 -3.55
N TYR A 30 -7.97 11.00 -3.98
CA TYR A 30 -7.45 9.62 -3.99
C TYR A 30 -7.38 9.03 -2.57
N ILE A 31 -6.90 9.79 -1.59
CA ILE A 31 -6.80 9.36 -0.20
C ILE A 31 -8.18 9.10 0.41
N ILE A 32 -9.19 9.94 0.11
CA ILE A 32 -10.57 9.70 0.55
C ILE A 32 -11.12 8.39 -0.04
N ALA A 33 -10.86 8.10 -1.32
CA ALA A 33 -11.30 6.84 -1.92
C ALA A 33 -10.69 5.61 -1.21
N VAL A 34 -9.41 5.68 -0.83
CA VAL A 34 -8.76 4.61 -0.06
C VAL A 34 -9.31 4.52 1.36
N GLU A 35 -9.55 5.64 2.04
CA GLU A 35 -10.18 5.69 3.37
C GLU A 35 -11.55 5.02 3.38
N GLU A 36 -12.43 5.41 2.46
CA GLU A 36 -13.80 4.88 2.41
C GLU A 36 -13.86 3.40 2.03
N LEU A 37 -12.94 2.91 1.18
CA LEU A 37 -12.81 1.47 0.95
C LEU A 37 -12.33 0.74 2.20
N ALA A 38 -11.29 1.26 2.87
CA ALA A 38 -10.70 0.60 4.04
C ALA A 38 -11.64 0.60 5.26
N ARG A 39 -12.58 1.54 5.32
CA ARG A 39 -13.69 1.57 6.28
C ARG A 39 -14.57 0.33 6.22
N ILE A 40 -14.60 -0.35 5.08
CA ILE A 40 -15.39 -1.57 4.88
C ILE A 40 -14.49 -2.80 4.69
N ASP A 41 -13.57 -2.76 3.72
CA ASP A 41 -12.69 -3.88 3.36
C ASP A 41 -11.27 -3.39 3.03
N SER A 42 -10.36 -3.61 3.97
CA SER A 42 -8.93 -3.30 3.80
C SER A 42 -8.25 -4.11 2.70
N SER A 43 -8.78 -5.26 2.29
CA SER A 43 -8.23 -6.05 1.18
C SER A 43 -8.43 -5.37 -0.17
N GLN A 44 -9.61 -4.77 -0.40
CA GLN A 44 -9.89 -4.01 -1.63
C GLN A 44 -9.13 -2.69 -1.60
N ALA A 45 -9.09 -2.00 -0.45
CA ALA A 45 -8.30 -0.80 -0.29
C ALA A 45 -6.81 -1.06 -0.55
N ALA A 46 -6.26 -2.20 -0.11
CA ALA A 46 -4.87 -2.59 -0.39
C ALA A 46 -4.62 -2.77 -1.89
N THR A 47 -5.57 -3.38 -2.61
CA THR A 47 -5.48 -3.58 -4.06
C THR A 47 -5.39 -2.22 -4.78
N LEU A 48 -6.25 -1.28 -4.39
CA LEU A 48 -6.27 0.07 -4.94
C LEU A 48 -5.01 0.86 -4.58
N ALA A 49 -4.65 0.88 -3.30
CA ALA A 49 -3.52 1.65 -2.77
C ALA A 49 -2.20 1.19 -3.39
N ALA A 50 -1.95 -0.12 -3.40
CA ALA A 50 -0.74 -0.68 -3.99
C ALA A 50 -0.69 -0.42 -5.51
N HIS A 51 -1.81 -0.56 -6.22
CA HIS A 51 -1.83 -0.32 -7.66
C HIS A 51 -1.59 1.14 -8.03
N ASN A 52 -2.31 2.09 -7.42
CA ASN A 52 -2.17 3.51 -7.74
C ASN A 52 -0.80 4.06 -7.30
N SER A 53 -0.38 3.76 -6.07
CA SER A 53 0.85 4.33 -5.50
C SER A 53 2.11 3.58 -5.95
N LEU A 54 2.11 2.24 -5.89
CA LEU A 54 3.32 1.43 -6.13
C LEU A 54 3.39 0.87 -7.55
N GLY A 55 2.24 0.56 -8.16
CA GLY A 55 2.18 0.01 -9.51
C GLY A 55 2.31 1.10 -10.59
N ILE A 56 1.30 1.98 -10.66
CA ILE A 56 1.19 3.08 -11.61
C ILE A 56 2.25 4.17 -11.34
N GLY A 57 2.42 4.55 -10.08
CA GLY A 57 3.29 5.65 -9.66
C GLY A 57 4.68 5.67 -10.33
N PRO A 58 5.50 4.60 -10.21
CA PRO A 58 6.83 4.58 -10.82
C PRO A 58 6.80 4.61 -12.35
N LEU A 59 5.85 3.93 -12.99
CA LEU A 59 5.69 3.95 -14.46
C LEU A 59 5.37 5.36 -14.95
N TYR A 60 4.50 6.08 -14.25
CA TYR A 60 4.15 7.45 -14.60
C TYR A 60 5.30 8.43 -14.36
N ASN A 61 5.97 8.33 -13.22
CA ASN A 61 6.99 9.30 -12.81
C ASN A 61 8.32 9.11 -13.55
N TYR A 62 8.69 7.87 -13.90
CA TYR A 62 10.02 7.54 -14.41
C TYR A 62 10.00 6.84 -15.78
N GLY A 63 8.82 6.50 -16.30
CA GLY A 63 8.68 5.89 -17.61
C GLY A 63 8.97 6.86 -18.74
N ASN A 64 9.60 6.38 -19.80
CA ASN A 64 9.61 7.12 -21.07
C ASN A 64 8.20 7.12 -21.71
N GLU A 65 7.96 7.95 -22.74
CA GLU A 65 6.62 8.06 -23.32
C GLU A 65 6.10 6.73 -23.90
N GLN A 66 6.96 5.91 -24.52
CA GLN A 66 6.57 4.60 -25.05
C GLN A 66 6.10 3.64 -23.94
N GLN A 67 6.82 3.60 -22.83
CA GLN A 67 6.44 2.80 -21.65
C GLN A 67 5.11 3.30 -21.06
N LYS A 68 4.94 4.63 -20.92
CA LYS A 68 3.71 5.22 -20.40
C LYS A 68 2.50 4.91 -21.28
N GLU A 69 2.62 5.08 -22.59
CA GLU A 69 1.57 4.78 -23.56
C GLU A 69 1.24 3.28 -23.60
N LYS A 70 2.24 2.41 -23.46
CA LYS A 70 2.05 0.95 -23.44
C LYS A 70 1.24 0.49 -22.21
N TYR A 71 1.57 0.99 -21.02
CA TYR A 71 1.04 0.43 -19.77
C TYR A 71 -0.11 1.25 -19.17
N LEU A 72 0.05 2.58 -19.03
CA LEU A 72 -0.85 3.39 -18.20
C LEU A 72 -2.33 3.33 -18.58
N PRO A 73 -2.74 3.37 -19.88
CA PRO A 73 -4.16 3.29 -20.24
C PRO A 73 -4.88 2.05 -19.70
N LYS A 74 -4.21 0.89 -19.72
CA LYS A 74 -4.78 -0.37 -19.21
C LYS A 74 -4.81 -0.40 -17.68
N LEU A 75 -3.81 0.20 -17.03
CA LEU A 75 -3.72 0.25 -15.57
C LEU A 75 -4.72 1.26 -14.98
N CYS A 76 -4.94 2.42 -15.61
CA CYS A 76 -5.90 3.43 -15.14
C CYS A 76 -7.36 3.00 -15.35
N SER A 77 -7.64 2.23 -16.40
CA SER A 77 -9.00 1.69 -16.64
C SER A 77 -9.38 0.53 -15.70
N GLY A 78 -8.44 0.02 -14.89
CA GLY A 78 -8.66 -1.15 -14.01
C GLY A 78 -8.76 -2.49 -14.75
N ASN A 79 -8.50 -2.50 -16.07
CA ASN A 79 -8.46 -3.72 -16.88
C ASN A 79 -7.22 -4.58 -16.60
N ALA A 80 -6.20 -4.00 -15.98
CA ALA A 80 -4.98 -4.68 -15.59
C ALA A 80 -4.43 -4.12 -14.27
N LEU A 81 -3.74 -4.99 -13.51
CA LEU A 81 -3.01 -4.64 -12.31
C LEU A 81 -1.50 -4.66 -12.54
N TRP A 82 -0.78 -3.82 -11.79
CA TRP A 82 0.67 -3.78 -11.77
C TRP A 82 1.20 -3.92 -10.35
N SER A 83 2.36 -4.56 -10.20
CA SER A 83 2.96 -4.84 -8.90
C SER A 83 4.36 -4.23 -8.74
N PHE A 84 4.83 -4.19 -7.49
CA PHE A 84 6.05 -3.51 -7.09
C PHE A 84 6.99 -4.46 -6.35
N GLY A 85 8.03 -4.94 -7.03
CA GLY A 85 8.95 -5.98 -6.58
C GLY A 85 10.21 -5.41 -5.91
N LEU A 86 10.13 -5.10 -4.61
CA LEU A 86 11.27 -4.60 -3.83
C LEU A 86 11.84 -5.64 -2.86
N THR A 87 10.98 -6.11 -1.94
CA THR A 87 11.33 -6.94 -0.79
C THR A 87 11.82 -8.33 -1.18
N GLU A 88 12.84 -8.82 -0.48
CA GLU A 88 13.37 -10.18 -0.57
C GLU A 88 13.37 -10.85 0.81
N PRO A 89 13.51 -12.19 0.91
CA PRO A 89 13.56 -12.88 2.20
C PRO A 89 14.59 -12.30 3.18
N ASP A 90 15.76 -11.88 2.66
CA ASP A 90 16.84 -11.30 3.45
C ASP A 90 16.92 -9.76 3.35
N ALA A 91 15.99 -9.10 2.63
CA ALA A 91 16.03 -7.66 2.35
C ALA A 91 14.63 -7.03 2.46
N GLY A 92 14.23 -6.70 3.70
CA GLY A 92 13.00 -5.95 4.02
C GLY A 92 13.26 -4.47 4.28
N SER A 93 13.41 -4.11 5.56
CA SER A 93 13.76 -2.74 5.98
C SER A 93 15.09 -2.26 5.40
N ASP A 94 16.08 -3.15 5.28
CA ASP A 94 17.30 -2.92 4.50
C ASP A 94 17.10 -3.35 3.04
N SER A 95 16.31 -2.57 2.29
CA SER A 95 15.96 -2.89 0.89
C SER A 95 17.15 -2.86 -0.07
N ARG A 96 18.28 -2.25 0.33
CA ARG A 96 19.54 -2.25 -0.43
C ARG A 96 20.35 -3.53 -0.21
N GLY A 97 19.94 -4.37 0.74
CA GLY A 97 20.42 -5.74 0.95
C GLY A 97 20.01 -6.73 -0.16
N THR A 98 19.24 -6.29 -1.17
CA THR A 98 18.81 -7.11 -2.31
C THR A 98 19.95 -7.94 -2.92
N LYS A 99 19.61 -9.15 -3.34
CA LYS A 99 20.46 -10.13 -4.04
C LYS A 99 20.00 -10.39 -5.48
N THR A 100 18.77 -9.97 -5.84
CA THR A 100 18.31 -10.01 -7.24
C THR A 100 19.28 -9.20 -8.10
N HIS A 101 19.77 -9.81 -9.17
CA HIS A 101 20.72 -9.20 -10.10
C HIS A 101 20.19 -9.28 -11.53
N ALA A 102 20.66 -8.36 -12.37
CA ALA A 102 20.34 -8.31 -13.78
C ALA A 102 21.60 -7.95 -14.58
N ALA A 103 21.97 -8.81 -15.53
CA ALA A 103 23.08 -8.56 -16.45
C ALA A 103 22.53 -8.11 -17.81
N LEU A 104 23.12 -7.07 -18.42
CA LEU A 104 22.77 -6.65 -19.77
C LEU A 104 23.65 -7.40 -20.77
N GLU A 105 23.04 -8.28 -21.55
CA GLU A 105 23.71 -9.11 -22.55
C GLU A 105 22.93 -9.06 -23.87
N ASN A 106 23.61 -8.69 -24.96
CA ASN A 106 23.02 -8.66 -26.31
C ASN A 106 21.68 -7.87 -26.40
N GLY A 107 21.58 -6.75 -25.68
CA GLY A 107 20.36 -5.93 -25.63
C GLY A 107 19.21 -6.53 -24.82
N GLN A 108 19.49 -7.49 -23.93
CA GLN A 108 18.53 -8.10 -23.02
C GLN A 108 19.06 -8.06 -21.58
N TRP A 109 18.20 -7.70 -20.63
CA TRP A 109 18.44 -7.91 -19.21
C TRP A 109 18.12 -9.36 -18.84
N LEU A 110 19.12 -10.08 -18.34
CA LEU A 110 18.97 -11.42 -17.75
C LEU A 110 18.86 -11.29 -16.23
N ILE A 111 17.64 -11.46 -15.72
CA ILE A 111 17.31 -11.25 -14.31
C ILE A 111 17.27 -12.58 -13.56
N ASN A 112 17.95 -12.63 -12.42
CA ASN A 112 17.99 -13.78 -11.53
C ASN A 112 17.79 -13.35 -10.08
N GLY A 113 16.86 -14.02 -9.38
CA GLY A 113 16.54 -13.73 -7.99
C GLY A 113 15.09 -14.02 -7.61
N SER A 114 14.65 -13.43 -6.52
CA SER A 114 13.26 -13.55 -6.07
C SER A 114 12.82 -12.33 -5.27
N LYS A 115 11.51 -12.09 -5.23
CA LYS A 115 10.85 -11.12 -4.37
C LYS A 115 9.74 -11.81 -3.57
N ILE A 116 9.41 -11.28 -2.41
CA ILE A 116 8.39 -11.83 -1.51
C ILE A 116 7.48 -10.74 -0.97
N PHE A 117 6.24 -11.11 -0.65
CA PHE A 117 5.19 -10.20 -0.16
C PHE A 117 4.75 -9.15 -1.18
N ILE A 118 4.70 -9.52 -2.46
CA ILE A 118 4.38 -8.58 -3.54
C ILE A 118 2.87 -8.54 -3.78
N THR A 119 2.26 -7.42 -3.38
CA THR A 119 0.84 -7.15 -3.60
C THR A 119 0.53 -7.08 -5.10
N ASN A 120 -0.61 -7.64 -5.51
CA ASN A 120 -1.07 -7.69 -6.90
C ASN A 120 -0.11 -8.39 -7.88
N GLY A 121 0.77 -9.27 -7.40
CA GLY A 121 1.78 -9.92 -8.26
C GLY A 121 1.26 -11.08 -9.13
N SER A 122 0.19 -11.75 -8.72
CA SER A 122 -0.28 -13.01 -9.35
C SER A 122 -1.81 -13.08 -9.52
N ALA A 123 -2.52 -11.94 -9.49
CA ALA A 123 -3.93 -11.94 -9.85
C ALA A 123 -4.07 -12.18 -11.37
N ASP A 124 -5.19 -12.74 -11.82
CA ASP A 124 -5.41 -13.05 -13.24
C ASP A 124 -5.24 -11.84 -14.17
N ILE A 125 -5.57 -10.65 -13.68
CA ILE A 125 -5.45 -9.38 -14.40
C ILE A 125 -4.12 -8.67 -14.15
N SER A 126 -3.21 -9.25 -13.35
CA SER A 126 -1.87 -8.70 -13.17
C SER A 126 -1.08 -8.92 -14.46
N ILE A 127 -0.48 -7.86 -15.00
CA ILE A 127 0.24 -7.92 -16.28
C ILE A 127 1.75 -7.69 -16.15
N GLY A 128 2.24 -7.38 -14.96
CA GLY A 128 3.68 -7.26 -14.71
C GLY A 128 4.06 -6.63 -13.38
N CYS A 129 5.35 -6.36 -13.24
CA CYS A 129 5.97 -5.78 -12.06
C CYS A 129 7.13 -4.85 -12.39
N THR A 130 7.37 -3.84 -11.55
CA THR A 130 8.64 -3.09 -11.52
C THR A 130 9.55 -3.71 -10.46
N VAL A 131 10.79 -4.04 -10.82
CA VAL A 131 11.70 -4.83 -9.97
C VAL A 131 12.99 -4.08 -9.72
N GLN A 132 13.40 -3.98 -8.46
CA GLN A 132 14.76 -3.54 -8.12
C GLN A 132 15.75 -4.70 -8.30
N ALA A 133 16.80 -4.48 -9.09
CA ALA A 133 17.89 -5.42 -9.28
C ALA A 133 19.26 -4.73 -9.20
N ILE A 134 20.28 -5.48 -8.81
CA ILE A 134 21.68 -5.08 -8.94
C ILE A 134 22.08 -5.22 -10.41
N THR A 135 22.52 -4.13 -11.02
CA THR A 135 22.94 -4.11 -12.44
C THR A 135 24.44 -3.89 -12.63
N GLY A 136 25.18 -3.75 -11.53
CA GLY A 136 26.62 -3.64 -11.55
C GLY A 136 27.20 -3.25 -10.20
N GLU A 137 28.49 -2.95 -10.20
CA GLU A 137 29.21 -2.47 -9.03
C GLU A 137 30.19 -1.36 -9.47
N ALA A 138 30.24 -0.28 -8.72
CA ALA A 138 31.23 0.78 -8.90
C ALA A 138 31.84 1.15 -7.55
N SER A 139 33.17 1.11 -7.45
CA SER A 139 33.94 1.48 -6.25
C SER A 139 33.46 0.77 -4.98
N GLY A 140 33.20 -0.53 -5.07
CA GLY A 140 32.72 -1.34 -3.94
C GLY A 140 31.26 -1.13 -3.57
N LYS A 141 30.49 -0.38 -4.38
CA LYS A 141 29.07 -0.10 -4.15
C LYS A 141 28.22 -0.69 -5.27
N LYS A 142 27.21 -1.46 -4.88
CA LYS A 142 26.17 -1.97 -5.78
C LYS A 142 25.49 -0.82 -6.52
N ILE A 143 25.34 -0.99 -7.84
CA ILE A 143 24.52 -0.15 -8.72
C ILE A 143 23.15 -0.82 -8.80
N PHE A 144 22.10 -0.04 -8.54
CA PHE A 144 20.72 -0.55 -8.56
C PHE A 144 19.98 0.06 -9.74
N SER A 145 19.20 -0.75 -10.45
CA SER A 145 18.26 -0.30 -11.47
C SER A 145 16.85 -0.81 -11.17
N THR A 146 15.87 -0.16 -11.76
CA THR A 146 14.49 -0.64 -11.78
C THR A 146 14.18 -1.16 -13.18
N ILE A 147 13.70 -2.40 -13.28
CA ILE A 147 13.41 -3.05 -14.55
C ILE A 147 11.93 -3.47 -14.59
N ILE A 148 11.28 -3.21 -15.71
CA ILE A 148 9.90 -3.62 -16.01
C ILE A 148 9.92 -5.10 -16.44
N VAL A 149 9.14 -5.94 -15.79
CA VAL A 149 8.98 -7.36 -16.15
C VAL A 149 7.51 -7.66 -16.35
N GLU A 150 7.14 -8.08 -17.56
CA GLU A 150 5.76 -8.42 -17.92
C GLU A 150 5.43 -9.86 -17.50
N ASN A 151 4.20 -10.11 -17.08
CA ASN A 151 3.72 -11.46 -16.84
C ASN A 151 3.76 -12.25 -18.16
N GLY A 152 4.26 -13.48 -18.10
CA GLY A 152 4.46 -14.34 -19.28
C GLY A 152 5.86 -14.25 -19.90
N THR A 153 6.72 -13.34 -19.45
CA THR A 153 8.15 -13.36 -19.80
C THR A 153 8.77 -14.72 -19.40
N GLN A 154 9.52 -15.33 -20.31
CA GLN A 154 10.22 -16.59 -20.02
C GLN A 154 11.19 -16.40 -18.85
N GLY A 155 11.16 -17.32 -17.89
CA GLY A 155 11.97 -17.24 -16.67
C GLY A 155 11.33 -16.42 -15.53
N PHE A 156 10.18 -15.78 -15.77
CA PHE A 156 9.43 -15.09 -14.73
C PHE A 156 8.25 -15.93 -14.24
N LYS A 157 8.11 -16.07 -12.92
CA LYS A 157 6.97 -16.76 -12.29
C LYS A 157 6.49 -16.00 -11.07
N ALA A 158 5.19 -15.74 -10.99
CA ALA A 158 4.52 -15.23 -9.80
C ALA A 158 3.72 -16.35 -9.13
N ILE A 159 3.89 -16.54 -7.82
CA ILE A 159 3.22 -17.58 -7.04
C ILE A 159 2.38 -16.91 -5.94
N PRO A 160 1.06 -17.16 -5.88
CA PRO A 160 0.22 -16.57 -4.84
C PRO A 160 0.55 -17.14 -3.46
N MET A 161 0.53 -16.27 -2.46
CA MET A 161 0.66 -16.61 -1.05
C MET A 161 -0.72 -16.67 -0.40
N HIS A 162 -1.00 -17.78 0.29
CA HIS A 162 -2.26 -18.02 0.97
C HIS A 162 -2.11 -18.09 2.49
N ASN A 163 -3.21 -18.27 3.22
CA ASN A 163 -3.23 -18.43 4.68
C ASN A 163 -2.66 -17.24 5.47
N LYS A 164 -2.79 -16.03 4.92
CA LYS A 164 -2.44 -14.79 5.62
C LYS A 164 -3.35 -14.54 6.82
N MET A 165 -2.79 -13.94 7.89
CA MET A 165 -3.56 -13.45 9.04
C MET A 165 -4.63 -12.44 8.60
N MET A 166 -4.29 -11.58 7.66
CA MET A 166 -5.04 -10.39 7.27
C MET A 166 -5.08 -10.17 5.76
N TRP A 167 -5.90 -9.21 5.32
CA TRP A 167 -6.11 -8.81 3.93
C TRP A 167 -6.22 -10.02 3.01
N ARG A 168 -7.05 -10.97 3.42
CA ARG A 168 -7.09 -12.32 2.85
C ARG A 168 -7.56 -12.35 1.41
N ALA A 169 -8.36 -11.36 0.99
CA ALA A 169 -8.79 -11.22 -0.40
C ALA A 169 -7.78 -10.47 -1.28
N SER A 170 -6.83 -9.73 -0.67
CA SER A 170 -5.77 -9.05 -1.43
C SER A 170 -4.79 -10.10 -1.97
N ASN A 171 -4.43 -10.00 -3.25
CA ASN A 171 -3.41 -10.85 -3.84
C ASN A 171 -2.02 -10.45 -3.30
N THR A 172 -1.28 -11.42 -2.78
CA THR A 172 0.12 -11.25 -2.34
C THR A 172 0.92 -12.42 -2.91
N SER A 173 2.12 -12.16 -3.43
CA SER A 173 2.85 -13.14 -4.22
C SER A 173 4.33 -13.20 -3.86
N GLU A 174 4.91 -14.37 -4.10
CA GLU A 174 6.34 -14.51 -4.36
C GLU A 174 6.58 -14.35 -5.87
N LEU A 175 7.66 -13.67 -6.23
CA LEU A 175 8.11 -13.52 -7.60
C LEU A 175 9.46 -14.21 -7.76
N PHE A 176 9.61 -15.01 -8.81
CA PHE A 176 10.85 -15.73 -9.11
C PHE A 176 11.33 -15.35 -10.51
N PHE A 177 12.64 -15.11 -10.61
CA PHE A 177 13.34 -14.79 -11.84
C PHE A 177 14.47 -15.81 -12.00
N ASP A 178 14.34 -16.66 -13.02
CA ASP A 178 15.34 -17.65 -13.43
C ASP A 178 15.69 -17.39 -14.89
N ASN A 179 16.82 -16.72 -15.11
CA ASN A 179 17.25 -16.23 -16.41
C ASN A 179 16.11 -15.50 -17.15
N CYS A 180 15.36 -14.69 -16.40
CA CYS A 180 14.24 -13.93 -16.91
C CYS A 180 14.77 -12.86 -17.88
N SER A 181 14.46 -13.00 -19.16
CA SER A 181 14.98 -12.12 -20.22
C SER A 181 13.96 -11.06 -20.61
N VAL A 182 14.32 -9.79 -20.45
CA VAL A 182 13.54 -8.65 -20.97
C VAL A 182 14.43 -7.72 -21.81
N PRO A 183 13.88 -7.00 -22.80
CA PRO A 183 14.66 -6.08 -23.60
C PRO A 183 15.31 -4.94 -22.80
N GLU A 184 16.39 -4.37 -23.32
CA GLU A 184 17.08 -3.23 -22.69
C GLU A 184 16.13 -2.05 -22.41
N GLU A 185 15.18 -1.80 -23.30
CA GLU A 185 14.15 -0.74 -23.17
C GLU A 185 13.16 -0.96 -22.02
N ASN A 186 13.20 -2.11 -21.33
CA ASN A 186 12.43 -2.33 -20.10
C ASN A 186 13.10 -1.69 -18.87
N LEU A 187 14.27 -1.08 -19.02
CA LEU A 187 14.83 -0.22 -17.97
C LEU A 187 13.89 0.96 -17.67
N LEU A 188 13.49 1.10 -16.40
CA LEU A 188 12.70 2.23 -15.92
C LEU A 188 13.62 3.28 -15.31
N GLY A 189 13.65 4.48 -15.89
CA GLY A 189 14.62 5.51 -15.55
C GLY A 189 16.02 5.17 -16.06
N GLN A 190 17.06 5.52 -15.31
CA GLN A 190 18.45 5.29 -15.71
C GLN A 190 19.14 4.22 -14.84
N ILE A 191 20.23 3.63 -15.37
CA ILE A 191 21.10 2.74 -14.59
C ILE A 191 21.64 3.50 -13.38
N GLY A 192 21.51 2.90 -12.19
CA GLY A 192 21.95 3.51 -10.92
C GLY A 192 20.86 4.29 -10.18
N GLU A 193 19.72 4.57 -10.81
CA GLU A 193 18.60 5.27 -10.17
C GLU A 193 17.62 4.34 -9.45
N GLY A 194 17.81 3.02 -9.50
CA GLY A 194 16.83 2.04 -9.03
C GLY A 194 16.39 2.23 -7.59
N SER A 195 17.34 2.34 -6.64
CA SER A 195 17.00 2.57 -5.24
C SER A 195 16.30 3.92 -5.01
N HIS A 196 16.66 4.96 -5.78
CA HIS A 196 15.99 6.25 -5.68
C HIS A 196 14.53 6.14 -6.15
N ILE A 197 14.29 5.52 -7.31
CA ILE A 197 12.94 5.30 -7.86
C ILE A 197 12.07 4.51 -6.89
N MET A 198 12.59 3.41 -6.34
CA MET A 198 11.81 2.51 -5.48
C MET A 198 11.51 3.15 -4.12
N LEU A 199 12.48 3.84 -3.51
CA LEU A 199 12.26 4.52 -2.23
C LEU A 199 11.37 5.76 -2.36
N SER A 200 11.53 6.54 -3.42
CA SER A 200 10.66 7.68 -3.74
C SER A 200 9.21 7.23 -3.96
N THR A 201 9.01 6.07 -4.61
CA THR A 201 7.69 5.46 -4.78
C THR A 201 7.04 5.13 -3.44
N LEU A 202 7.78 4.52 -2.50
CA LEU A 202 7.28 4.25 -1.15
C LEU A 202 6.96 5.54 -0.38
N ASP A 203 7.82 6.56 -0.48
CA ASP A 203 7.59 7.86 0.17
C ASP A 203 6.28 8.49 -0.31
N ASN A 204 5.98 8.37 -1.60
CA ASN A 204 4.73 8.86 -2.20
C ASN A 204 3.50 8.00 -1.85
N GLY A 205 3.69 6.71 -1.53
CA GLY A 205 2.64 5.78 -1.11
C GLY A 205 2.23 5.90 0.36
N ARG A 206 3.06 6.47 1.24
CA ARG A 206 2.76 6.57 2.69
C ARG A 206 1.37 7.10 3.03
N LEU A 207 0.89 8.10 2.29
CA LEU A 207 -0.43 8.70 2.54
C LEU A 207 -1.57 7.72 2.31
N SER A 208 -1.48 6.81 1.32
CA SER A 208 -2.53 5.82 1.07
C SER A 208 -2.59 4.77 2.18
N ILE A 209 -1.45 4.35 2.73
CA ILE A 209 -1.44 3.49 3.92
C ILE A 209 -1.97 4.22 5.16
N GLY A 210 -1.67 5.52 5.29
CA GLY A 210 -2.30 6.37 6.31
C GLY A 210 -3.83 6.39 6.17
N ALA A 211 -4.34 6.50 4.94
CA ALA A 211 -5.77 6.43 4.63
C ALA A 211 -6.37 5.08 4.97
N MET A 212 -5.67 3.98 4.66
CA MET A 212 -6.11 2.65 5.04
C MET A 212 -6.28 2.50 6.54
N GLY A 213 -5.32 3.03 7.33
CA GLY A 213 -5.42 3.02 8.79
C GLY A 213 -6.57 3.86 9.33
N LEU A 214 -6.75 5.07 8.79
CA LEU A 214 -7.87 5.92 9.18
C LEU A 214 -9.23 5.29 8.84
N GLY A 215 -9.38 4.76 7.62
CA GLY A 215 -10.58 4.08 7.17
C GLY A 215 -10.92 2.88 8.04
N LEU A 216 -9.97 1.96 8.23
CA LEU A 216 -10.14 0.79 9.09
C LEU A 216 -10.57 1.20 10.50
N ALA A 217 -9.88 2.17 11.09
CA ALA A 217 -10.22 2.70 12.41
C ALA A 217 -11.65 3.26 12.46
N GLN A 218 -12.05 4.02 11.44
CA GLN A 218 -13.40 4.58 11.33
C GLN A 218 -14.46 3.48 11.28
N GLY A 219 -14.25 2.44 10.47
CA GLY A 219 -15.17 1.30 10.36
C GLY A 219 -15.31 0.54 11.68
N ALA A 220 -14.18 0.23 12.32
CA ALA A 220 -14.16 -0.44 13.62
C ALA A 220 -14.89 0.37 14.71
N TYR A 221 -14.67 1.69 14.76
CA TYR A 221 -15.36 2.60 15.67
C TYR A 221 -16.87 2.60 15.45
N GLU A 222 -17.32 2.69 14.19
CA GLU A 222 -18.76 2.74 13.87
C GLU A 222 -19.47 1.44 14.23
N MET A 223 -18.83 0.30 13.98
CA MET A 223 -19.33 -1.00 14.40
C MET A 223 -19.44 -1.07 15.93
N ALA A 224 -18.41 -0.64 16.66
CA ALA A 224 -18.42 -0.61 18.11
C ALA A 224 -19.50 0.32 18.68
N LEU A 225 -19.66 1.51 18.10
CA LEU A 225 -20.68 2.48 18.50
C LEU A 225 -22.09 1.93 18.26
N ASN A 226 -22.34 1.34 17.09
CA ASN A 226 -23.63 0.75 16.77
C ASN A 226 -23.95 -0.45 17.69
N TYR A 227 -22.99 -1.34 17.91
CA TYR A 227 -23.14 -2.47 18.84
C TYR A 227 -23.39 -1.98 20.27
N ALA A 228 -22.62 -0.98 20.72
CA ALA A 228 -22.76 -0.43 22.05
C ALA A 228 -24.14 0.18 22.30
N ASN A 229 -24.74 0.80 21.28
CA ASN A 229 -26.08 1.39 21.38
C ASN A 229 -27.20 0.33 21.37
N THR A 230 -27.02 -0.77 20.65
CA THR A 230 -28.06 -1.81 20.47
C THR A 230 -27.99 -2.92 21.51
N ARG A 231 -26.78 -3.33 21.93
CA ARG A 231 -26.58 -4.38 22.94
C ARG A 231 -27.02 -3.89 24.32
N GLN A 232 -27.85 -4.67 25.00
CA GLN A 232 -28.30 -4.37 26.36
C GLN A 232 -27.72 -5.34 27.39
N GLN A 233 -27.29 -4.81 28.53
CA GLN A 233 -26.95 -5.55 29.75
C GLN A 233 -27.37 -4.73 30.98
N PHE A 234 -27.72 -5.42 32.06
CA PHE A 234 -28.25 -4.79 33.28
C PHE A 234 -29.39 -3.79 33.00
N GLY A 235 -30.30 -4.17 32.08
CA GLY A 235 -31.51 -3.41 31.76
C GLY A 235 -31.31 -2.15 30.91
N ARG A 236 -30.12 -1.89 30.36
CA ARG A 236 -29.86 -0.73 29.49
C ARG A 236 -28.82 -1.03 28.41
N SER A 237 -28.81 -0.17 27.40
CA SER A 237 -27.77 -0.16 26.36
C SER A 237 -26.37 -0.04 26.97
N ILE A 238 -25.39 -0.80 26.45
CA ILE A 238 -24.05 -0.80 27.03
C ILE A 238 -23.32 0.54 26.83
N SER A 239 -23.75 1.36 25.86
CA SER A 239 -23.25 2.73 25.69
C SER A 239 -23.57 3.64 26.88
N LYS A 240 -24.48 3.24 27.79
CA LYS A 240 -24.82 3.98 29.01
C LYS A 240 -23.91 3.65 30.20
N PHE A 241 -22.98 2.69 30.08
CA PHE A 241 -21.93 2.51 31.07
C PHE A 241 -20.77 3.44 30.77
N GLN A 242 -20.35 4.21 31.76
CA GLN A 242 -19.30 5.23 31.62
C GLN A 242 -18.01 4.67 31.02
N VAL A 243 -17.62 3.45 31.41
CA VAL A 243 -16.42 2.79 30.88
C VAL A 243 -16.49 2.53 29.36
N ILE A 244 -17.68 2.26 28.82
CA ILE A 244 -17.88 2.09 27.37
C ILE A 244 -17.97 3.45 26.69
N ALA A 245 -18.70 4.40 27.29
CA ALA A 245 -18.83 5.75 26.75
C ALA A 245 -17.47 6.46 26.64
N PHE A 246 -16.58 6.28 27.61
CA PHE A 246 -15.23 6.86 27.59
C PHE A 246 -14.37 6.26 26.48
N LYS A 247 -14.39 4.93 26.30
CA LYS A 247 -13.72 4.28 25.16
C LYS A 247 -14.19 4.86 23.83
N LEU A 248 -15.51 4.99 23.63
CA LEU A 248 -16.07 5.58 22.41
C LEU A 248 -15.62 7.03 22.21
N ALA A 249 -15.59 7.84 23.28
CA ALA A 249 -15.13 9.22 23.21
C ALA A 249 -13.64 9.34 22.82
N ASP A 250 -12.78 8.51 23.42
CA ASP A 250 -11.35 8.49 23.10
C ASP A 250 -11.09 8.04 21.66
N MET A 251 -11.82 7.04 21.17
CA MET A 251 -11.73 6.59 19.78
C MET A 251 -12.16 7.70 18.81
N ALA A 252 -13.26 8.40 19.09
CA ALA A 252 -13.73 9.52 18.27
C ALA A 252 -12.72 10.66 18.19
N LEU A 253 -12.09 11.02 19.32
CA LEU A 253 -11.03 12.04 19.36
C LEU A 253 -9.82 11.63 18.52
N LYS A 254 -9.36 10.38 18.65
CA LYS A 254 -8.20 9.87 17.89
C LYS A 254 -8.45 9.91 16.39
N LEU A 255 -9.65 9.53 15.94
CA LEU A 255 -10.06 9.59 14.54
C LEU A 255 -9.99 11.02 13.98
N GLU A 256 -10.51 12.00 14.73
CA GLU A 256 -10.51 13.39 14.29
C GLU A 256 -9.08 13.93 14.15
N LEU A 257 -8.18 13.61 15.08
CA LEU A 257 -6.77 14.00 15.00
C LEU A 257 -6.06 13.33 13.82
N ALA A 258 -6.32 12.04 13.58
CA ALA A 258 -5.73 11.29 12.48
C ALA A 258 -6.17 11.84 11.12
N ARG A 259 -7.47 12.15 10.96
CA ARG A 259 -8.02 12.75 9.75
C ARG A 259 -7.42 14.12 9.46
N ASN A 260 -7.37 15.01 10.46
CA ASN A 260 -6.77 16.33 10.29
C ASN A 260 -5.30 16.26 9.87
N LEU A 261 -4.51 15.38 10.49
CA LEU A 261 -3.11 15.20 10.15
C LEU A 261 -2.93 14.64 8.73
N LEU A 262 -3.68 13.60 8.37
CA LEU A 262 -3.61 12.97 7.05
C LEU A 262 -4.02 13.96 5.94
N TYR A 263 -5.16 14.62 6.09
CA TYR A 263 -5.67 15.53 5.06
C TYR A 263 -4.81 16.78 4.93
N LYS A 264 -4.22 17.27 6.03
CA LYS A 264 -3.20 18.32 5.98
C LYS A 264 -2.00 17.89 5.16
N ALA A 265 -1.53 16.64 5.31
CA ALA A 265 -0.39 16.14 4.54
C ALA A 265 -0.71 16.05 3.03
N CYS A 266 -1.93 15.64 2.67
CA CYS A 266 -2.43 15.68 1.29
C CYS A 266 -2.47 17.11 0.75
N TRP A 267 -3.04 18.04 1.51
CA TRP A 267 -3.11 19.45 1.12
C TRP A 267 -1.72 20.06 0.88
N LEU A 268 -0.73 19.74 1.74
CA LEU A 268 0.65 20.16 1.55
C LEU A 268 1.20 19.63 0.21
N LYS A 269 1.00 18.33 -0.08
CA LYS A 269 1.44 17.71 -1.33
C LYS A 269 0.79 18.37 -2.56
N ASP A 270 -0.53 18.53 -2.56
CA ASP A 270 -1.28 19.12 -3.67
C ASP A 270 -0.89 20.57 -3.94
N ASN A 271 -0.47 21.29 -2.90
CA ASN A 271 0.03 22.67 -2.99
C ASN A 271 1.56 22.76 -3.19
N LYS A 272 2.22 21.65 -3.56
CA LYS A 272 3.68 21.58 -3.82
C LYS A 272 4.53 22.07 -2.63
N LYS A 273 4.04 21.89 -1.42
CA LYS A 273 4.78 22.18 -0.18
C LYS A 273 5.51 20.92 0.30
N PRO A 274 6.61 21.07 1.06
CA PRO A 274 7.22 19.94 1.74
C PRO A 274 6.18 19.22 2.61
N PHE A 275 6.04 17.91 2.41
CA PHE A 275 5.03 17.09 3.09
C PHE A 275 5.57 15.77 3.63
N ALA A 276 6.84 15.42 3.34
CA ALA A 276 7.38 14.09 3.62
C ALA A 276 7.41 13.74 5.13
N LYS A 277 7.70 14.74 5.98
CA LYS A 277 7.63 14.59 7.44
C LYS A 277 6.19 14.32 7.89
N GLU A 278 5.25 15.14 7.42
CA GLU A 278 3.82 15.00 7.72
C GLU A 278 3.28 13.66 7.20
N ALA A 279 3.69 13.19 6.02
CA ALA A 279 3.29 11.88 5.50
C ALA A 279 3.79 10.73 6.38
N ALA A 280 5.03 10.79 6.87
CA ALA A 280 5.55 9.79 7.81
C ALA A 280 4.80 9.82 9.16
N MET A 281 4.51 11.02 9.67
CA MET A 281 3.68 11.20 10.88
C MET A 281 2.26 10.65 10.69
N SER A 282 1.62 10.95 9.56
CA SER A 282 0.28 10.46 9.23
C SER A 282 0.26 8.94 9.15
N LYS A 283 1.17 8.33 8.38
CA LYS A 283 1.23 6.86 8.27
C LYS A 283 1.44 6.21 9.63
N LEU A 284 2.37 6.72 10.42
CA LEU A 284 2.63 6.23 11.77
C LEU A 284 1.38 6.33 12.65
N TYR A 285 0.85 7.54 12.82
CA TYR A 285 -0.26 7.79 13.74
C TYR A 285 -1.53 7.03 13.34
N CYS A 286 -1.91 7.08 12.06
CA CYS A 286 -3.07 6.32 11.55
C CYS A 286 -2.91 4.80 11.76
N SER A 287 -1.70 4.26 11.60
CA SER A 287 -1.47 2.82 11.83
C SER A 287 -1.56 2.43 13.32
N GLU A 288 -1.06 3.27 14.23
CA GLU A 288 -1.12 3.00 15.68
C GLU A 288 -2.56 3.14 16.20
N ILE A 289 -3.30 4.18 15.79
CA ILE A 289 -4.69 4.34 16.25
C ILE A 289 -5.62 3.27 15.65
N ALA A 290 -5.34 2.76 14.44
CA ALA A 290 -6.09 1.64 13.86
C ALA A 290 -5.97 0.38 14.72
N LYS A 291 -4.77 0.09 15.24
CA LYS A 291 -4.55 -0.98 16.21
C LYS A 291 -5.38 -0.77 17.47
N GLU A 292 -5.25 0.39 18.10
CA GLU A 292 -5.93 0.70 19.37
C GLU A 292 -7.45 0.68 19.23
N ILE A 293 -8.00 1.29 18.19
CA ILE A 293 -9.44 1.37 17.95
C ILE A 293 -10.01 -0.02 17.61
N ALA A 294 -9.32 -0.82 16.80
CA ALA A 294 -9.79 -2.17 16.50
C ALA A 294 -9.77 -3.09 17.72
N ASP A 295 -8.75 -2.99 18.58
CA ASP A 295 -8.67 -3.72 19.85
C ASP A 295 -9.82 -3.34 20.80
N GLU A 296 -10.05 -2.04 21.01
CA GLU A 296 -11.14 -1.55 21.83
C GLU A 296 -12.52 -1.87 21.26
N ALA A 297 -12.66 -1.85 19.93
CA ALA A 297 -13.89 -2.23 19.26
C ALA A 297 -14.22 -3.72 19.49
N VAL A 298 -13.24 -4.63 19.40
CA VAL A 298 -13.43 -6.04 19.80
C VAL A 298 -13.81 -6.14 21.27
N GLN A 299 -13.12 -5.40 22.15
CA GLN A 299 -13.39 -5.40 23.59
C GLN A 299 -14.82 -4.95 23.93
N ILE A 300 -15.37 -3.96 23.21
CA ILE A 300 -16.76 -3.50 23.35
C ILE A 300 -17.78 -4.57 22.90
N HIS A 301 -17.44 -5.37 21.88
CA HIS A 301 -18.26 -6.51 21.46
C HIS A 301 -18.18 -7.70 22.44
N GLY A 302 -17.19 -7.72 23.34
CA GLY A 302 -16.98 -8.80 24.30
C GLY A 302 -16.75 -10.14 23.60
N GLY A 303 -17.33 -11.22 24.14
CA GLY A 303 -17.18 -12.56 23.55
C GLY A 303 -17.64 -12.65 22.09
N TYR A 304 -18.62 -11.84 21.67
CA TYR A 304 -19.08 -11.80 20.28
C TYR A 304 -18.03 -11.23 19.32
N GLY A 305 -17.15 -10.34 19.81
CA GLY A 305 -16.06 -9.79 19.00
C GLY A 305 -14.97 -10.79 18.62
N LEU A 306 -14.99 -11.99 19.23
CA LEU A 306 -14.07 -13.09 18.94
C LEU A 306 -14.67 -14.13 17.97
N MET A 307 -15.92 -13.92 17.57
CA MET A 307 -16.68 -14.83 16.71
C MET A 307 -16.68 -14.32 15.26
N LYS A 308 -16.47 -15.20 14.28
CA LYS A 308 -16.33 -14.83 12.85
C LYS A 308 -17.62 -14.29 12.23
N GLU A 309 -18.75 -14.53 12.86
CA GLU A 309 -20.05 -13.99 12.50
C GLU A 309 -20.13 -12.47 12.71
N TYR A 310 -19.22 -11.90 13.51
CA TYR A 310 -19.09 -10.46 13.70
C TYR A 310 -17.87 -9.97 12.95
N ASP A 311 -18.10 -9.09 11.97
CA ASP A 311 -17.03 -8.55 11.11
C ASP A 311 -15.89 -7.86 11.89
N ILE A 312 -16.08 -7.49 13.16
CA ILE A 312 -15.10 -6.72 13.93
C ILE A 312 -13.77 -7.47 14.11
N GLU A 313 -13.81 -8.81 14.18
CA GLU A 313 -12.60 -9.63 14.25
C GLU A 313 -11.73 -9.46 12.99
N ARG A 314 -12.35 -9.20 11.83
CA ARG A 314 -11.64 -8.90 10.58
C ARG A 314 -10.83 -7.62 10.74
N PHE A 315 -11.42 -6.55 11.26
CA PHE A 315 -10.73 -5.28 11.49
C PHE A 315 -9.55 -5.44 12.44
N TYR A 316 -9.73 -6.24 13.51
CA TYR A 316 -8.65 -6.56 14.46
C TYR A 316 -7.45 -7.27 13.82
N ARG A 317 -7.71 -8.20 12.89
CA ARG A 317 -6.63 -8.84 12.12
C ARG A 317 -6.03 -7.88 11.10
N ASP A 318 -6.88 -7.16 10.37
CA ASP A 318 -6.50 -6.32 9.23
C ASP A 318 -5.63 -5.12 9.60
N GLN A 319 -5.79 -4.57 10.80
CA GLN A 319 -4.93 -3.46 11.24
C GLN A 319 -3.46 -3.84 11.34
N ARG A 320 -3.15 -5.13 11.56
CA ARG A 320 -1.79 -5.54 11.93
C ARG A 320 -0.76 -5.21 10.85
N LEU A 321 -1.14 -5.28 9.58
CA LEU A 321 -0.22 -4.96 8.48
C LEU A 321 0.12 -3.48 8.40
N LEU A 322 -0.76 -2.59 8.86
CA LEU A 322 -0.55 -1.15 8.76
C LEU A 322 0.73 -0.70 9.49
N GLN A 323 1.13 -1.40 10.55
CA GLN A 323 2.36 -1.12 11.30
C GLN A 323 3.62 -1.73 10.65
N ILE A 324 3.46 -2.58 9.62
CA ILE A 324 4.53 -3.39 9.03
C ILE A 324 4.78 -3.01 7.55
N GLY A 325 3.73 -3.01 6.73
CA GLY A 325 3.80 -2.76 5.30
C GLY A 325 4.25 -1.34 4.95
N GLU A 326 4.86 -1.20 3.77
CA GLU A 326 5.36 0.07 3.21
C GLU A 326 6.20 0.91 4.20
N GLY A 327 7.02 0.21 4.98
CA GLY A 327 7.88 0.76 6.03
C GLY A 327 7.21 0.69 7.40
N THR A 328 7.84 -0.05 8.31
CA THR A 328 7.32 -0.27 9.67
C THR A 328 7.15 1.03 10.46
N SER A 329 6.41 0.98 11.56
CA SER A 329 6.31 2.12 12.49
C SER A 329 7.69 2.66 12.91
N GLU A 330 8.69 1.80 13.08
CA GLU A 330 10.06 2.19 13.42
C GLU A 330 10.76 2.91 12.26
N ILE A 331 10.55 2.46 11.02
CA ILE A 331 11.04 3.17 9.83
C ILE A 331 10.41 4.55 9.73
N GLN A 332 9.12 4.70 10.03
CA GLN A 332 8.51 6.03 10.04
C GLN A 332 9.12 6.92 11.13
N ARG A 333 9.40 6.39 12.32
CA ARG A 333 10.10 7.13 13.38
C ARG A 333 11.51 7.56 12.95
N LEU A 334 12.25 6.69 12.24
CA LEU A 334 13.55 7.03 11.66
C LEU A 334 13.45 8.17 10.62
N VAL A 335 12.42 8.15 9.77
CA VAL A 335 12.18 9.22 8.79
C VAL A 335 11.86 10.52 9.52
N ILE A 336 10.97 10.49 10.52
CA ILE A 336 10.61 11.65 11.32
C ILE A 336 11.84 12.20 12.06
N SER A 337 12.67 11.35 12.66
CA SER A 337 13.86 11.76 13.41
C SER A 337 14.83 12.57 12.54
N ARG A 338 15.06 12.10 11.31
CA ARG A 338 15.90 12.80 10.32
C ARG A 338 15.35 14.19 9.98
N TYR A 339 14.03 14.32 9.84
CA TYR A 339 13.40 15.62 9.53
C TYR A 339 13.40 16.60 10.70
N ILE A 340 13.55 16.13 11.95
CA ILE A 340 13.65 17.00 13.13
C ILE A 340 15.11 17.22 13.57
N GLY A 341 16.09 16.65 12.85
CA GLY A 341 17.51 16.88 13.07
C GLY A 341 18.20 15.92 14.05
N CYS A 342 17.64 14.72 14.27
CA CYS A 342 18.22 13.67 15.10
C CYS A 342 18.93 12.57 14.31
#